data_AF-A0A8T6RLV5-F1
#
_entry.id   AF-A0A8T6RLV5-F1
#
_cell.length_a   1.000
_cell.length_b   1.000
_cell.length_c   1.000
_cell.angle_alpha   90.00
_cell.angle_beta   90.00
_cell.angle_gamma   90.00
#
_symmetry.space_group_name_H-M   'P 1'
#
loop_
_entity.id
_entity.type
_entity.pdbx_description
1 polymer ?
#
loop_
_entity_poly.entity_id
_entity_poly.type
_entity_poly.pdbx_seq_one_letter_code
_entity_poly.pdbx_strand_id
1 'polypeptide(L)'
;MNVLESLSSEIEEFAKKNMTDDILHGWPHVRRVLKYASLINEELKGDWIIIKNSILLHDIGHKINRQNHNQISAEMAQDFLKSKNVEQEKINKISQSILTHSRQFSGSKPLSLEAKIVYDADGMDLFGPIGLMRALLSCALMNKEFDCMIKKLEWRMSEIKNFYSDVAKKFVTDNETIIKTYLNQLKIQLKLFE
;
A
#
# COMPACT_ATOMS: atom_id res chain seq x y z
N MET A 1 -29.09 -6.58 1.96
CA MET A 1 -27.87 -6.75 1.13
C MET A 1 -27.05 -5.48 1.31
N ASN A 2 -25.76 -5.56 1.64
CA ASN A 2 -24.96 -4.36 1.88
C ASN A 2 -24.73 -3.65 0.52
N VAL A 3 -25.04 -2.36 0.41
CA VAL A 3 -24.90 -1.58 -0.84
C VAL A 3 -23.49 -1.74 -1.44
N LEU A 4 -22.46 -1.82 -0.59
CA LEU A 4 -21.08 -2.05 -1.04
C LEU A 4 -20.85 -3.43 -1.65
N GLU A 5 -21.58 -4.46 -1.22
CA GLU A 5 -21.48 -5.79 -1.82
C GLU A 5 -22.09 -5.80 -3.22
N SER A 6 -23.24 -5.15 -3.41
CA SER A 6 -23.86 -5.03 -4.74
C SER A 6 -23.04 -4.19 -5.71
N LEU A 7 -22.23 -3.25 -5.21
CA LEU A 7 -21.39 -2.36 -6.03
C LEU A 7 -19.99 -2.94 -6.34
N SER A 8 -19.67 -4.17 -5.94
CA SER A 8 -18.30 -4.70 -6.04
C SER A 8 -17.71 -4.59 -7.45
N SER A 9 -18.49 -4.87 -8.50
CA SER A 9 -18.02 -4.76 -9.89
C SER A 9 -17.77 -3.32 -10.31
N GLU A 10 -18.67 -2.40 -9.96
CA GLU A 10 -18.54 -0.98 -10.30
C GLU A 10 -17.35 -0.32 -9.58
N ILE A 11 -17.08 -0.70 -8.33
CA ILE A 11 -15.92 -0.24 -7.57
C ILE A 11 -14.63 -0.74 -8.22
N GLU A 12 -14.58 -2.02 -8.63
CA GLU A 12 -13.42 -2.60 -9.30
C GLU A 12 -13.16 -1.96 -10.67
N GLU A 13 -14.21 -1.70 -11.46
CA GLU A 13 -14.09 -0.99 -12.73
C GLU A 13 -13.61 0.45 -12.54
N PHE A 14 -14.17 1.16 -11.57
CA PHE A 14 -13.74 2.51 -11.23
C PHE A 14 -12.28 2.54 -10.79
N ALA A 15 -11.86 1.59 -9.94
CA ALA A 15 -10.46 1.45 -9.55
C ALA A 15 -9.56 1.23 -10.76
N LYS A 16 -9.83 0.21 -11.59
CA LYS A 16 -9.01 -0.14 -12.76
C LYS A 16 -8.88 1.00 -13.75
N LYS A 17 -9.95 1.77 -13.96
CA LYS A 17 -9.92 2.94 -14.85
C LYS A 17 -8.96 4.03 -14.35
N ASN A 18 -8.88 4.24 -13.04
CA ASN A 18 -8.13 5.34 -12.43
C ASN A 18 -6.71 4.96 -11.97
N MET A 19 -6.42 3.68 -11.69
CA MET A 19 -5.07 3.26 -11.30
C MET A 19 -4.08 3.34 -12.45
N THR A 20 -2.79 3.44 -12.12
CA THR A 20 -1.66 3.28 -13.03
C THR A 20 -1.61 1.87 -13.64
N ASP A 21 -1.10 1.77 -14.86
CA ASP A 21 -0.87 0.46 -15.52
C ASP A 21 0.55 -0.08 -15.26
N ASP A 22 1.30 0.53 -14.33
CA ASP A 22 2.66 0.13 -14.01
C ASP A 22 2.73 -1.02 -13.00
N ILE A 23 3.89 -1.68 -12.96
CA ILE A 23 4.13 -2.86 -12.11
C ILE A 23 4.19 -2.53 -10.61
N LEU A 24 4.38 -1.26 -10.24
CA LEU A 24 4.52 -0.79 -8.86
C LEU A 24 3.15 -0.50 -8.23
N HIS A 25 2.24 0.14 -8.96
CA HIS A 25 0.98 0.68 -8.42
C HIS A 25 -0.28 0.15 -9.14
N GLY A 26 -0.13 -0.67 -10.19
CA GLY A 26 -1.27 -1.24 -10.92
C GLY A 26 -1.96 -2.43 -10.26
N TRP A 27 -2.93 -3.02 -10.97
CA TRP A 27 -3.81 -4.07 -10.43
C TRP A 27 -3.11 -5.27 -9.77
N PRO A 28 -1.95 -5.75 -10.27
CA PRO A 28 -1.21 -6.80 -9.58
C PRO A 28 -0.82 -6.45 -8.14
N HIS A 29 -0.52 -5.18 -7.85
CA HIS A 29 -0.24 -4.70 -6.50
C HIS A 29 -1.49 -4.79 -5.61
N VAL A 30 -2.63 -4.23 -6.07
CA VAL A 30 -3.91 -4.31 -5.35
C VAL A 30 -4.29 -5.75 -4.99
N ARG A 31 -4.09 -6.72 -5.91
CA ARG A 31 -4.35 -8.14 -5.62
C ARG A 31 -3.47 -8.71 -4.51
N ARG A 32 -2.20 -8.32 -4.45
CA ARG A 32 -1.29 -8.77 -3.37
C ARG A 32 -1.70 -8.14 -2.04
N VAL A 33 -2.01 -6.85 -2.02
CA VAL A 33 -2.50 -6.14 -0.82
C VAL A 33 -3.80 -6.77 -0.30
N LEU A 34 -4.76 -7.11 -1.18
CA LEU A 34 -5.97 -7.83 -0.77
C LEU A 34 -5.65 -9.18 -0.13
N LYS A 35 -4.67 -9.93 -0.66
CA LYS A 35 -4.28 -11.22 -0.08
C LYS A 35 -3.60 -11.04 1.28
N TYR A 36 -2.72 -10.06 1.43
CA TYR A 36 -2.11 -9.73 2.72
C TYR A 36 -3.14 -9.27 3.75
N ALA A 37 -4.07 -8.40 3.36
CA ALA A 37 -5.14 -7.96 4.24
C ALA A 37 -6.04 -9.11 4.69
N SER A 38 -6.34 -10.06 3.81
CA SER A 38 -7.08 -11.28 4.18
C SER A 38 -6.35 -12.07 5.27
N LEU A 39 -5.04 -12.28 5.14
CA LEU A 39 -4.23 -13.00 6.13
C LEU A 39 -4.22 -12.30 7.48
N ILE A 40 -4.05 -10.97 7.48
CA ILE A 40 -4.11 -10.18 8.72
C ILE A 40 -5.51 -10.26 9.34
N ASN A 41 -6.56 -10.17 8.51
CA ASN A 41 -7.94 -10.12 9.00
C ASN A 41 -8.47 -11.47 9.50
N GLU A 42 -7.80 -12.58 9.17
CA GLU A 42 -8.08 -13.89 9.77
C GLU A 42 -7.92 -13.86 11.29
N GLU A 43 -6.99 -13.07 11.82
CA GLU A 43 -6.77 -12.90 13.26
C GLU A 43 -7.53 -11.70 13.83
N LEU A 44 -7.47 -10.56 13.14
CA LEU A 44 -7.96 -9.29 13.69
C LEU A 44 -9.48 -9.08 13.58
N LYS A 45 -10.16 -9.78 12.67
CA LYS A 45 -11.64 -9.74 12.51
C LYS A 45 -12.24 -8.34 12.34
N GLY A 46 -11.55 -7.43 11.64
CA GLY A 46 -12.09 -6.14 11.21
C GLY A 46 -13.15 -6.27 10.11
N ASP A 47 -13.87 -5.16 9.84
CA ASP A 47 -14.90 -5.13 8.80
C ASP A 47 -14.28 -5.32 7.40
N TRP A 48 -14.43 -6.52 6.86
CA TRP A 48 -13.86 -6.90 5.57
C TRP A 48 -14.37 -6.05 4.41
N ILE A 49 -15.62 -5.56 4.49
CA ILE A 49 -16.21 -4.74 3.43
C ILE A 49 -15.52 -3.38 3.39
N ILE A 50 -15.22 -2.78 4.54
CA ILE A 50 -14.44 -1.54 4.63
C ILE A 50 -13.01 -1.78 4.16
N ILE A 51 -12.35 -2.83 4.64
CA ILE A 51 -10.95 -3.16 4.30
C ILE A 51 -10.80 -3.37 2.79
N LYS A 52 -11.62 -4.25 2.20
CA LYS A 52 -11.57 -4.58 0.78
C LYS A 52 -11.75 -3.33 -0.08
N ASN A 53 -12.78 -2.53 0.18
CA ASN A 53 -13.05 -1.35 -0.64
C ASN A 53 -12.01 -0.24 -0.46
N SER A 54 -11.41 -0.12 0.72
CA SER A 54 -10.26 0.77 0.94
C SER A 54 -9.07 0.35 0.06
N ILE A 55 -8.73 -0.93 0.03
CA ILE A 55 -7.61 -1.45 -0.78
C ILE A 55 -7.87 -1.31 -2.28
N LEU A 56 -9.10 -1.54 -2.74
CA LEU A 56 -9.43 -1.35 -4.15
C LEU A 56 -9.18 0.08 -4.63
N LEU A 57 -9.35 1.06 -3.75
CA LEU A 57 -9.34 2.48 -4.08
C LEU A 57 -8.09 3.23 -3.60
N HIS A 58 -7.19 2.62 -2.82
CA HIS A 58 -6.15 3.38 -2.10
C HIS A 58 -5.14 4.12 -3.00
N ASP A 59 -4.85 3.57 -4.18
CA ASP A 59 -3.80 4.06 -5.08
C ASP A 59 -4.33 4.78 -6.35
N ILE A 60 -5.63 5.02 -6.45
CA ILE A 60 -6.26 5.61 -7.66
C ILE A 60 -5.83 7.06 -7.95
N GLY A 61 -5.32 7.78 -6.95
CA GLY A 61 -4.78 9.13 -7.07
C GLY A 61 -3.35 9.19 -7.63
N HIS A 62 -2.66 8.05 -7.79
CA HIS A 62 -1.26 8.02 -8.23
C HIS A 62 -1.02 8.65 -9.60
N LYS A 63 -1.96 8.50 -10.55
CA LYS A 63 -1.87 9.12 -11.89
C LYS A 63 -1.89 10.64 -11.82
N ILE A 64 -2.51 11.23 -10.80
CA ILE A 64 -2.71 12.67 -10.68
C ILE A 64 -1.52 13.30 -9.97
N ASN A 65 -1.17 12.81 -8.79
CA ASN A 65 0.00 13.28 -8.05
C ASN A 65 0.53 12.18 -7.12
N ARG A 66 1.76 11.74 -7.37
CA ARG A 66 2.40 10.69 -6.59
C ARG A 66 2.62 11.06 -5.11
N GLN A 67 2.96 12.30 -4.80
CA GLN A 67 3.28 12.73 -3.43
C GLN A 67 2.03 12.93 -2.58
N ASN A 68 0.89 13.25 -3.21
CA ASN A 68 -0.39 13.47 -2.53
C ASN A 68 -1.43 12.39 -2.88
N HIS A 69 -1.01 11.23 -3.38
CA HIS A 69 -1.91 10.21 -3.93
C HIS A 69 -2.92 9.73 -2.89
N ASN A 70 -2.53 9.58 -1.63
CA ASN A 70 -3.41 9.15 -0.55
C ASN A 70 -4.56 10.13 -0.30
N GLN A 71 -4.28 11.45 -0.29
CA GLN A 71 -5.30 12.49 -0.15
C GLN A 71 -6.24 12.48 -1.36
N ILE A 72 -5.69 12.46 -2.57
CA ILE A 72 -6.46 12.47 -3.82
C ILE A 72 -7.31 11.20 -3.95
N SER A 73 -6.75 10.02 -3.65
CA SER A 73 -7.48 8.75 -3.64
C SER A 73 -8.64 8.78 -2.64
N ALA A 74 -8.45 9.35 -1.45
CA ALA A 74 -9.50 9.46 -0.45
C ALA A 74 -10.65 10.36 -0.93
N GLU A 75 -10.33 11.50 -1.54
CA GLU A 75 -11.32 12.43 -2.14
C GLU A 75 -12.08 11.75 -3.29
N MET A 76 -11.35 11.13 -4.23
CA MET A 76 -11.96 10.40 -5.36
C MET A 76 -12.86 9.25 -4.90
N ALA A 77 -12.42 8.48 -3.90
CA ALA A 77 -13.22 7.41 -3.30
C ALA A 77 -14.47 7.97 -2.62
N GLN A 78 -14.34 9.07 -1.88
CA GLN A 78 -15.46 9.72 -1.22
C GLN A 78 -16.52 10.16 -2.23
N ASP A 79 -16.13 10.85 -3.29
CA ASP A 79 -17.05 11.36 -4.32
C ASP A 79 -17.72 10.22 -5.09
N PHE A 80 -16.95 9.19 -5.47
CA PHE A 80 -17.49 8.01 -6.13
C PHE A 80 -18.52 7.30 -5.25
N LEU A 81 -18.20 7.00 -3.99
CA LEU A 81 -19.11 6.28 -3.10
C LEU A 81 -20.36 7.09 -2.73
N LYS A 82 -20.23 8.42 -2.57
CA LYS A 82 -21.38 9.33 -2.41
C LYS A 82 -22.32 9.25 -3.62
N SER A 83 -21.77 9.26 -4.84
CA SER A 83 -22.57 9.15 -6.08
C SER A 83 -23.35 7.83 -6.19
N LYS A 84 -22.95 6.81 -5.43
CA LYS A 84 -23.58 5.50 -5.37
C LYS A 84 -24.50 5.31 -4.16
N ASN A 85 -24.83 6.39 -3.44
CA ASN A 85 -25.67 6.38 -2.25
C ASN A 85 -25.17 5.43 -1.14
N VAL A 86 -23.84 5.29 -1.01
CA VAL A 86 -23.25 4.57 0.12
C VAL A 86 -23.43 5.40 1.39
N GLU A 87 -23.71 4.71 2.50
CA GLU A 87 -23.87 5.34 3.82
C GLU A 87 -22.63 6.14 4.24
N GLN A 88 -22.85 7.35 4.76
CA GLN A 88 -21.78 8.30 5.12
C GLN A 88 -20.77 7.73 6.13
N GLU A 89 -21.21 6.89 7.07
CA GLU A 89 -20.32 6.23 8.02
C GLU A 89 -19.29 5.33 7.31
N LYS A 90 -19.75 4.52 6.34
CA LYS A 90 -18.87 3.62 5.57
C LYS A 90 -17.92 4.41 4.68
N ILE A 91 -18.43 5.48 4.05
CA ILE A 91 -17.61 6.39 3.25
C ILE A 91 -16.48 6.98 4.11
N ASN A 92 -16.79 7.44 5.32
CA ASN A 92 -15.79 8.00 6.23
C ASN A 92 -14.74 6.95 6.60
N LYS A 93 -15.15 5.73 6.97
CA LYS A 93 -14.21 4.65 7.31
C LYS A 93 -13.29 4.27 6.15
N ILE A 94 -13.83 4.15 4.93
CA ILE A 94 -13.05 3.85 3.72
C ILE A 94 -12.08 5.00 3.40
N SER A 95 -12.58 6.23 3.35
CA SER A 95 -11.77 7.40 2.98
C SER A 95 -10.66 7.66 3.98
N GLN A 96 -10.90 7.44 5.28
CA GLN A 96 -9.86 7.56 6.32
C GLN A 96 -8.82 6.44 6.23
N SER A 97 -9.23 5.20 5.91
CA SER A 97 -8.30 4.10 5.70
C SER A 97 -7.39 4.37 4.50
N ILE A 98 -7.95 4.91 3.41
CA ILE A 98 -7.19 5.35 2.23
C ILE A 98 -6.28 6.54 2.56
N LEU A 99 -6.77 7.56 3.27
CA LEU A 99 -5.97 8.74 3.59
C LEU A 99 -4.70 8.37 4.38
N THR A 100 -4.81 7.39 5.27
CA THR A 100 -3.76 7.01 6.22
C THR A 100 -2.92 5.81 5.80
N HIS A 101 -3.17 5.18 4.65
CA HIS A 101 -2.47 3.96 4.24
C HIS A 101 -0.98 4.19 3.91
N SER A 102 -0.62 5.39 3.40
CA SER A 102 0.72 5.63 2.88
C SER A 102 1.75 5.81 4.00
N ARG A 103 2.77 4.96 4.00
CA ARG A 103 3.89 5.07 4.98
C ARG A 103 4.79 6.28 4.77
N GLN A 104 4.87 6.77 3.53
CA GLN A 104 5.79 7.84 3.16
C GLN A 104 5.11 9.22 3.17
N PHE A 105 3.83 9.29 2.84
CA PHE A 105 3.15 10.55 2.54
C PHE A 105 1.95 10.84 3.46
N SER A 106 1.59 9.93 4.37
CA SER A 106 0.53 10.22 5.33
C SER A 106 1.02 11.20 6.40
N GLY A 107 0.24 12.27 6.62
CA GLY A 107 0.43 13.21 7.73
C GLY A 107 -0.08 12.68 9.08
N SER A 108 -0.76 11.52 9.09
CA SER A 108 -1.37 10.94 10.29
C SER A 108 -1.26 9.41 10.31
N LYS A 109 -1.36 8.83 11.51
CA LYS A 109 -1.33 7.37 11.71
C LYS A 109 -2.72 6.77 11.60
N PRO A 110 -2.86 5.51 11.14
CA PRO A 110 -4.15 4.82 11.11
C PRO A 110 -4.67 4.62 12.55
N LEU A 111 -5.93 4.98 12.77
CA LEU A 111 -6.57 4.90 14.09
C LEU A 111 -7.46 3.66 14.22
N SER A 112 -8.34 3.43 13.24
CA SER A 112 -9.26 2.28 13.25
C SER A 112 -8.53 0.97 12.99
N LEU A 113 -9.19 -0.14 13.34
CA LEU A 113 -8.69 -1.48 13.07
C LEU A 113 -8.53 -1.71 11.56
N GLU A 114 -9.52 -1.32 10.77
CA GLU A 114 -9.53 -1.45 9.32
C GLU A 114 -8.40 -0.65 8.69
N ALA A 115 -8.18 0.59 9.13
CA ALA A 115 -7.10 1.43 8.61
C ALA A 115 -5.72 0.83 8.93
N LYS A 116 -5.54 0.24 10.11
CA LYS A 116 -4.30 -0.46 10.49
C LYS A 116 -4.07 -1.69 9.62
N ILE A 117 -5.12 -2.46 9.32
CA ILE A 117 -5.03 -3.63 8.43
C ILE A 117 -4.63 -3.20 7.03
N VAL A 118 -5.24 -2.16 6.48
CA VAL A 118 -4.90 -1.62 5.15
C VAL A 118 -3.44 -1.13 5.12
N TYR A 119 -3.03 -0.37 6.13
CA TYR A 119 -1.66 0.15 6.28
C TYR A 119 -0.60 -0.95 6.39
N ASP A 120 -0.89 -2.02 7.14
CA ASP A 120 0.00 -3.17 7.24
C ASP A 120 0.04 -3.97 5.94
N ALA A 121 -1.12 -4.26 5.34
CA ALA A 121 -1.20 -5.04 4.11
C ALA A 121 -0.48 -4.37 2.94
N ASP A 122 -0.62 -3.04 2.78
CA ASP A 122 0.13 -2.27 1.79
C ASP A 122 1.64 -2.29 2.10
N GLY A 123 1.97 -2.07 3.39
CA GLY A 123 3.34 -2.11 3.87
C GLY A 123 4.06 -3.44 3.60
N MET A 124 3.38 -4.58 3.75
CA MET A 124 3.95 -5.91 3.50
C MET A 124 4.48 -6.04 2.06
N ASP A 125 3.85 -5.38 1.08
CA ASP A 125 4.27 -5.43 -0.33
C ASP A 125 5.58 -4.66 -0.60
N LEU A 126 6.12 -3.96 0.41
CA LEU A 126 7.44 -3.31 0.37
C LEU A 126 8.59 -4.25 0.78
N PHE A 127 8.29 -5.44 1.29
CA PHE A 127 9.26 -6.39 1.82
C PHE A 127 9.38 -7.65 0.95
N GLY A 128 10.44 -8.44 1.22
CA GLY A 128 10.72 -9.67 0.48
C GLY A 128 11.22 -9.45 -0.94
N PRO A 129 11.22 -10.49 -1.78
CA PRO A 129 11.72 -10.42 -3.16
C PRO A 129 10.95 -9.40 -4.02
N ILE A 130 9.62 -9.37 -3.88
CA ILE A 130 8.75 -8.42 -4.60
C ILE A 130 9.04 -7.00 -4.14
N GLY A 131 9.13 -6.79 -2.82
CA GLY A 131 9.52 -5.52 -2.24
C GLY A 131 10.83 -5.03 -2.84
N LEU A 132 11.90 -5.82 -2.75
CA LEU A 132 13.21 -5.48 -3.32
C LEU A 132 13.08 -5.03 -4.79
N MET A 133 12.45 -5.85 -5.64
CA MET A 133 12.23 -5.52 -7.05
C MET A 133 11.51 -4.17 -7.23
N ARG A 134 10.45 -3.91 -6.46
CA ARG A 134 9.72 -2.63 -6.51
C ARG A 134 10.60 -1.42 -6.18
N ALA A 135 11.55 -1.55 -5.25
CA ALA A 135 12.48 -0.46 -4.93
C ALA A 135 13.41 -0.15 -6.11
N LEU A 136 14.01 -1.20 -6.68
CA LEU A 136 14.95 -1.08 -7.80
C LEU A 136 14.26 -0.47 -9.03
N LEU A 137 13.11 -1.01 -9.41
CA LEU A 137 12.33 -0.51 -10.54
C LEU A 137 11.87 0.93 -10.32
N SER A 138 11.44 1.30 -9.10
CA SER A 138 11.06 2.69 -8.83
C SER A 138 12.20 3.68 -9.05
N CYS A 139 13.43 3.36 -8.66
CA CYS A 139 14.56 4.26 -8.87
C CYS A 139 14.97 4.30 -10.35
N ALA A 140 15.00 3.14 -11.01
CA ALA A 140 15.31 3.04 -12.44
C ALA A 140 14.33 3.84 -13.31
N LEU A 141 13.02 3.69 -13.09
CA LEU A 141 11.98 4.43 -13.83
C LEU A 141 12.02 5.95 -13.58
N MET A 142 12.62 6.39 -12.47
CA MET A 142 12.83 7.82 -12.17
C MET A 142 14.18 8.35 -12.69
N ASN A 143 14.93 7.55 -13.45
CA ASN A 143 16.31 7.84 -13.87
C ASN A 143 17.19 8.27 -12.70
N LYS A 144 17.10 7.53 -11.58
CA LYS A 144 17.91 7.76 -10.38
C LYS A 144 19.01 6.72 -10.26
N GLU A 145 20.14 7.15 -9.71
CA GLU A 145 21.31 6.30 -9.48
C GLU A 145 21.14 5.38 -8.26
N PHE A 146 22.14 4.54 -8.01
CA PHE A 146 22.14 3.54 -6.93
C PHE A 146 21.90 4.12 -5.53
N ASP A 147 22.28 5.38 -5.27
CA ASP A 147 22.00 6.07 -4.00
C ASP A 147 20.49 6.13 -3.69
N CYS A 148 19.63 6.27 -4.71
CA CYS A 148 18.18 6.18 -4.54
C CYS A 148 17.76 4.81 -4.00
N MET A 149 18.36 3.74 -4.53
CA MET A 149 18.04 2.37 -4.14
C MET A 149 18.49 2.13 -2.70
N ILE A 150 19.71 2.55 -2.34
CA ILE A 150 20.24 2.45 -0.98
C ILE A 150 19.30 3.15 0.01
N LYS A 151 19.02 4.45 -0.20
CA LYS A 151 18.16 5.24 0.68
C LYS A 151 16.76 4.63 0.83
N LYS A 152 16.17 4.14 -0.27
CA LYS A 152 14.83 3.53 -0.24
C LYS A 152 14.82 2.20 0.52
N LEU A 153 15.84 1.35 0.34
CA LEU A 153 15.94 0.08 1.07
C LEU A 153 16.24 0.29 2.56
N GLU A 154 17.13 1.23 2.91
CA GLU A 154 17.39 1.61 4.30
C GLU A 154 16.14 2.14 5.00
N TRP A 155 15.41 3.04 4.34
CA TRP A 155 14.13 3.54 4.85
C TRP A 155 13.16 2.38 5.12
N ARG A 156 13.00 1.43 4.20
CA ARG A 156 12.15 0.26 4.42
C ARG A 156 12.58 -0.59 5.61
N MET A 157 13.89 -0.77 5.83
CA MET A 157 14.37 -1.46 7.03
C MET A 157 13.98 -0.71 8.31
N SER A 158 13.98 0.62 8.28
CA SER A 158 13.54 1.43 9.43
C SER A 158 12.03 1.34 9.71
N GLU A 159 11.23 0.95 8.71
CA GLU A 159 9.77 0.84 8.80
C GLU A 159 9.28 -0.47 9.46
N ILE A 160 10.14 -1.47 9.65
CA ILE A 160 9.76 -2.78 10.23
C ILE A 160 9.06 -2.63 11.60
N LYS A 161 9.47 -1.64 12.40
CA LYS A 161 8.89 -1.36 13.72
C LYS A 161 7.50 -0.70 13.68
N ASN A 162 7.05 -0.25 12.51
CA ASN A 162 5.81 0.51 12.34
C ASN A 162 4.62 -0.37 11.91
N PHE A 163 4.74 -1.69 11.99
CA PHE A 163 3.63 -2.62 11.72
C PHE A 163 2.79 -2.87 12.96
N TYR A 164 1.47 -2.97 12.79
CA TYR A 164 0.53 -3.08 13.90
C TYR A 164 0.22 -4.54 14.27
N SER A 165 -0.11 -5.36 13.27
CA SER A 165 -0.48 -6.77 13.40
C SER A 165 0.73 -7.68 13.55
N ASP A 166 0.57 -8.77 14.31
CA ASP A 166 1.64 -9.74 14.53
C ASP A 166 1.93 -10.56 13.27
N VAL A 167 0.90 -10.85 12.45
CA VAL A 167 1.07 -11.44 11.12
C VAL A 167 2.00 -10.60 10.24
N ALA A 168 1.76 -9.29 10.16
CA ALA A 168 2.58 -8.42 9.32
C ALA A 168 4.00 -8.28 9.89
N LYS A 169 4.14 -8.08 11.22
CA LYS A 169 5.47 -8.04 11.88
C LYS A 169 6.28 -9.29 11.59
N LYS A 170 5.67 -10.48 11.72
CA LYS A 170 6.32 -11.74 11.41
C LYS A 170 6.74 -11.79 9.94
N PHE A 171 5.81 -11.49 9.03
CA PHE A 171 6.08 -11.52 7.59
C PHE A 171 7.25 -10.61 7.20
N VAL A 172 7.28 -9.36 7.67
CA VAL A 172 8.35 -8.42 7.31
C VAL A 172 9.70 -8.81 7.94
N THR A 173 9.67 -9.39 9.13
CA THR A 173 10.86 -9.94 9.80
C THR A 173 11.42 -11.13 9.02
N ASP A 174 10.57 -12.10 8.64
CA ASP A 174 11.00 -13.27 7.84
C ASP A 174 11.57 -12.86 6.47
N ASN A 175 11.14 -11.70 5.95
CA ASN A 175 11.51 -11.21 4.63
C ASN A 175 12.58 -10.08 4.64
N GLU A 176 13.11 -9.67 5.79
CA GLU A 176 14.09 -8.58 5.84
C GLU A 176 15.47 -9.03 5.32
N THR A 177 15.82 -10.31 5.51
CA THR A 177 17.17 -10.83 5.23
C THR A 177 17.54 -10.66 3.77
N ILE A 178 16.62 -10.92 2.83
CA ILE A 178 16.90 -10.75 1.39
C ILE A 178 17.24 -9.29 1.05
N ILE A 179 16.55 -8.33 1.66
CA ILE A 179 16.78 -6.91 1.44
C ILE A 179 18.11 -6.48 2.08
N LYS A 180 18.37 -6.88 3.33
CA LYS A 180 19.63 -6.58 4.03
C LYS A 180 20.83 -7.14 3.29
N THR A 181 20.76 -8.39 2.83
CA THR A 181 21.83 -9.04 2.09
C THR A 181 22.11 -8.31 0.77
N TYR A 182 21.07 -8.01 -0.02
CA TYR A 182 21.24 -7.25 -1.26
C TYR A 182 21.85 -5.87 -1.01
N LEU A 183 21.31 -5.13 -0.03
CA LEU A 183 21.78 -3.78 0.32
C LEU A 183 23.26 -3.78 0.73
N ASN A 184 23.69 -4.74 1.54
CA ASN A 184 25.08 -4.86 1.97
C ASN A 184 26.01 -5.18 0.80
N GLN A 185 25.63 -6.12 -0.07
CA GLN A 185 26.43 -6.48 -1.24
C GLN A 185 26.54 -5.32 -2.24
N LEU A 186 25.43 -4.61 -2.50
CA LEU A 186 25.41 -3.43 -3.37
C LEU A 186 26.39 -2.37 -2.86
N LYS A 187 26.34 -2.05 -1.55
CA LYS A 187 27.26 -1.06 -0.95
C LYS A 187 28.72 -1.48 -1.04
N ILE A 188 29.04 -2.75 -0.83
CA ILE A 188 30.41 -3.27 -0.97
C ILE A 188 30.89 -3.12 -2.42
N GLN A 189 30.04 -3.47 -3.38
CA GLN A 189 30.40 -3.42 -4.80
C GLN A 189 30.61 -1.97 -5.27
N LEU A 190 29.79 -1.02 -4.82
CA LEU A 190 29.93 0.38 -5.23
C LEU A 190 31.23 1.03 -4.75
N LYS A 191 31.75 0.63 -3.59
CA LYS A 191 33.07 1.08 -3.09
C LYS A 191 34.25 0.67 -3.98
N LEU A 192 34.06 -0.27 -4.91
CA LEU A 192 35.08 -0.63 -5.89
C LEU A 192 35.25 0.43 -6.99
N PHE A 193 34.32 1.38 -7.09
CA PHE A 193 34.30 2.44 -8.09
C PHE A 193 34.47 3.85 -7.51
N GLU A 194 34.71 3.96 -6.19
CA GLU A 194 35.08 5.19 -5.48
C GLU A 194 36.59 5.42 -5.54
#